data_AF-A0A655DNF4-F1
#
_entry.id   AF-A0A655DNF4-F1
#
_cell.length_a   1.000
_cell.length_b   1.000
_cell.length_c   1.000
_cell.angle_alpha   90.00
_cell.angle_beta   90.00
_cell.angle_gamma   90.00
#
_symmetry.space_group_name_H-M   'P 1'
#
loop_
_entity.id
_entity.type
_entity.pdbx_description
1 polymer ?
#
loop_
_entity_poly.entity_id
_entity_poly.type
_entity_poly.pdbx_seq_one_letter_code
_entity_poly.pdbx_strand_id
1 'polypeptide(L)'
;MVDLSHKNPQMRIDYLTRYGKAFTTLVYIPGHIMLYIGNTTMNGQVVPMTYQNIWGLRPNHANSRSIIGEAVFLPLLRFYPENPELISLAGKVLFKLGYIE
;
A
#
# COMPACT_ATOMS: atom_id res chain seq x y z
N MET A 1 15.12 -9.25 0.38
CA MET A 1 13.66 -9.20 0.14
C MET A 1 12.96 -9.75 1.38
N VAL A 2 11.88 -9.10 1.86
CA VAL A 2 11.14 -9.50 3.06
C VAL A 2 9.70 -9.84 2.66
N ASP A 3 9.25 -11.06 2.98
CA ASP A 3 7.88 -11.50 2.69
C ASP A 3 6.99 -11.37 3.94
N LEU A 4 5.95 -10.54 3.84
CA LEU A 4 4.98 -10.27 4.90
C LEU A 4 3.59 -10.82 4.57
N SER A 5 3.48 -11.69 3.57
CA SER A 5 2.19 -12.24 3.11
C SER A 5 1.46 -13.03 4.21
N HIS A 6 2.20 -13.61 5.16
CA HIS A 6 1.66 -14.30 6.34
C HIS A 6 1.15 -13.36 7.45
N LYS A 7 1.40 -12.05 7.35
CA LYS A 7 0.95 -11.05 8.33
C LYS A 7 -0.39 -10.44 7.92
N ASN A 8 -1.17 -9.95 8.89
CA ASN A 8 -2.38 -9.18 8.60
C ASN A 8 -2.02 -7.77 8.07
N PRO A 9 -2.98 -7.04 7.46
CA PRO A 9 -2.70 -5.74 6.84
C PRO A 9 -2.13 -4.68 7.78
N GLN A 10 -2.57 -4.64 9.03
CA GLN A 10 -2.04 -3.69 10.02
C GLN A 10 -0.56 -3.96 10.28
N MET A 11 -0.20 -5.21 10.54
CA MET A 11 1.19 -5.59 10.79
C MET A 11 2.11 -5.34 9.58
N ARG A 12 1.58 -5.43 8.35
CA ARG A 12 2.33 -5.09 7.12
C ARG A 12 2.62 -3.60 7.06
N ILE A 13 1.60 -2.78 7.34
CA ILE A 13 1.71 -1.32 7.41
C ILE A 13 2.72 -0.93 8.49
N ASP A 14 2.57 -1.44 9.71
CA ASP A 14 3.45 -1.14 10.85
C ASP A 14 4.91 -1.52 10.55
N TYR A 15 5.12 -2.68 9.89
CA TYR A 15 6.46 -3.10 9.48
C TYR A 15 7.06 -2.13 8.46
N LEU A 16 6.31 -1.73 7.43
CA LEU A 16 6.79 -0.77 6.43
C LEU A 16 7.08 0.60 7.06
N THR A 17 6.22 1.08 7.95
CA THR A 17 6.40 2.34 8.68
C THR A 17 7.72 2.35 9.47
N ARG A 18 8.06 1.22 10.11
CA ARG A 18 9.23 1.11 11.00
C ARG A 18 10.53 0.77 10.27
N TYR A 19 10.48 -0.10 9.26
CA TYR A 19 11.66 -0.69 8.63
C TYR A 19 11.80 -0.32 7.15
N GLY A 20 10.85 0.42 6.57
CA GLY A 20 10.97 0.97 5.23
C GLY A 20 12.05 2.05 5.18
N LYS A 21 12.89 1.98 4.14
CA LYS A 21 13.84 3.03 3.78
C LYS A 21 13.24 3.87 2.66
N ALA A 22 12.99 5.15 2.92
CA ALA A 22 12.39 6.06 1.94
C ALA A 22 13.23 6.08 0.65
N PHE A 23 12.55 6.11 -0.50
CA PHE A 23 13.14 6.15 -1.85
C PHE A 23 13.97 4.92 -2.26
N THR A 24 14.08 3.92 -1.38
CA THR A 24 14.90 2.71 -1.60
C THR A 24 14.16 1.42 -1.22
N THR A 25 12.88 1.50 -0.88
CA THR A 25 12.04 0.33 -0.58
C THR A 25 10.91 0.22 -1.60
N LEU A 26 10.87 -0.89 -2.33
CA LEU A 26 9.77 -1.26 -3.21
C LEU A 26 8.81 -2.20 -2.47
N VAL A 27 7.51 -1.92 -2.57
CA VAL A 27 6.45 -2.78 -2.07
C VAL A 27 5.82 -3.50 -3.27
N TYR A 28 5.88 -4.81 -3.25
CA TYR A 28 5.30 -5.68 -4.27
C TYR A 28 4.03 -6.36 -3.75
N ILE A 29 2.98 -6.29 -4.56
CA ILE A 29 1.71 -6.99 -4.40
C ILE A 29 1.36 -7.66 -5.73
N PRO A 30 0.37 -8.58 -5.79
CA PRO A 30 0.01 -9.22 -7.04
C PRO A 30 -0.42 -8.21 -8.10
N GLY A 31 0.30 -8.19 -9.23
CA GLY A 31 -0.01 -7.33 -10.38
C GLY A 31 0.33 -5.86 -10.21
N HIS A 32 1.01 -5.45 -9.13
CA HIS A 32 1.37 -4.05 -8.92
C HIS A 32 2.60 -3.87 -8.02
N ILE A 33 3.35 -2.80 -8.25
CA ILE A 33 4.53 -2.43 -7.46
C ILE A 33 4.50 -0.94 -7.16
N MET A 34 4.97 -0.55 -5.98
CA MET A 34 4.99 0.84 -5.54
C MET A 34 6.27 1.18 -4.78
N LEU A 35 6.73 2.42 -4.91
CA LEU A 35 7.90 2.94 -4.21
C LEU A 35 7.46 3.54 -2.87
N TYR A 36 8.04 3.10 -1.76
CA TYR A 36 7.84 3.74 -0.47
C TYR A 36 8.67 5.03 -0.38
N ILE A 37 8.02 6.14 -0.04
CA ILE A 37 8.64 7.49 -0.03
C ILE A 37 8.72 8.10 1.38
N GLY A 38 8.49 7.31 2.42
CA GLY A 38 8.46 7.77 3.80
C GLY A 38 7.06 7.67 4.41
N ASN A 39 6.87 8.32 5.56
CA ASN A 39 5.61 8.29 6.30
C ASN A 39 4.96 9.67 6.31
N THR A 40 3.63 9.71 6.47
CA THR A 40 2.87 10.94 6.73
C THR A 40 1.92 10.74 7.90
N THR A 41 1.37 11.84 8.44
CA THR A 41 0.36 11.79 9.49
C THR A 41 -1.01 12.06 8.88
N MET A 42 -1.95 11.12 9.06
CA MET A 42 -3.34 11.26 8.65
C MET A 42 -4.24 10.88 9.82
N ASN A 43 -5.19 11.75 10.18
CA ASN A 43 -6.12 11.52 11.29
C ASN A 43 -5.41 11.13 12.61
N GLY A 44 -4.25 11.74 12.88
CA GLY A 44 -3.42 11.45 14.06
C GLY A 44 -2.64 10.13 14.01
N GLN A 45 -2.69 9.38 12.90
CA GLN A 45 -1.94 8.13 12.71
C GLN A 45 -0.81 8.30 11.70
N VAL A 46 0.35 7.72 12.01
CA VAL A 46 1.48 7.66 11.08
C VAL A 46 1.26 6.51 10.10
N VAL A 47 1.21 6.83 8.81
CA VAL A 47 0.96 5.87 7.73
C VAL A 47 2.05 5.95 6.64
N PRO A 48 2.42 4.83 6.00
CA PRO A 48 3.34 4.83 4.88
C PRO A 48 2.76 5.60 3.69
N MET A 49 3.57 6.44 3.07
CA MET A 49 3.27 7.08 1.80
C MET A 49 4.02 6.36 0.67
N THR A 50 3.36 6.19 -0.46
CA THR A 50 3.94 5.51 -1.63
C THR A 50 3.78 6.33 -2.90
N TYR A 51 4.73 6.22 -3.83
CA TYR A 51 4.60 6.68 -5.20
C TYR A 51 4.33 5.50 -6.12
N GLN A 52 3.30 5.62 -6.96
CA GLN A 52 2.86 4.55 -7.84
C GLN A 52 2.02 5.08 -9.01
N ASN A 53 2.10 4.42 -10.16
CA ASN A 53 1.15 4.58 -11.25
C ASN A 53 0.15 3.43 -11.21
N ILE A 54 -1.09 3.71 -10.81
CA ILE A 54 -2.10 2.69 -10.57
C ILE A 54 -3.37 2.95 -11.38
N TRP A 55 -3.88 1.91 -12.04
CA TRP A 55 -5.13 2.00 -12.79
C TRP A 55 -6.32 2.33 -11.88
N GLY A 56 -6.48 1.58 -10.78
CA GLY A 56 -7.55 1.81 -9.84
C GLY A 56 -7.63 0.78 -8.72
N LEU A 57 -8.45 1.09 -7.73
CA LEU A 57 -8.72 0.24 -6.56
C LEU A 57 -9.91 -0.69 -6.83
N ARG A 58 -9.84 -1.92 -6.29
CA ARG A 58 -10.88 -2.94 -6.46
C ARG A 58 -11.81 -2.95 -5.23
N PRO A 59 -13.13 -2.86 -5.39
CA PRO A 59 -14.08 -3.11 -4.30
C PRO A 59 -14.21 -4.60 -3.94
N ASN A 60 -14.69 -4.92 -2.75
CA ASN A 60 -14.79 -6.29 -2.24
C ASN A 60 -15.77 -7.18 -3.04
N HIS A 61 -16.92 -6.62 -3.44
CA HIS A 61 -18.02 -7.38 -4.04
C HIS A 61 -18.35 -6.99 -5.49
N ALA A 62 -17.48 -6.22 -6.16
CA ALA A 62 -17.82 -5.66 -7.47
C ALA A 62 -16.84 -6.06 -8.59
N ASN A 63 -17.39 -6.21 -9.80
CA ASN A 63 -16.64 -6.29 -11.06
C ASN A 63 -16.18 -4.90 -11.58
N SER A 64 -16.19 -3.88 -10.72
CA SER A 64 -15.81 -2.50 -11.06
C SER A 64 -14.40 -2.14 -10.56
N ARG A 65 -13.96 -0.93 -10.89
CA ARG A 65 -12.75 -0.31 -10.37
C ARG A 65 -13.05 1.13 -9.99
N SER A 66 -12.52 1.57 -8.84
CA SER A 66 -12.41 2.99 -8.52
C SER A 66 -11.15 3.50 -9.20
N ILE A 67 -11.32 4.30 -10.26
CA ILE A 67 -10.24 4.70 -11.15
C ILE A 67 -9.40 5.81 -10.50
N ILE A 68 -8.07 5.66 -10.61
CA ILE A 68 -7.10 6.74 -10.37
C ILE A 68 -6.47 7.08 -11.72
N GLY A 69 -5.85 6.08 -12.39
CA GLY A 69 -5.45 6.17 -13.80
C GLY A 69 -4.20 7.02 -14.05
N GLU A 70 -3.44 7.32 -13.00
CA GLU A 70 -2.28 8.22 -13.07
C GLU A 70 -1.22 7.87 -12.02
N ALA A 71 -0.08 8.57 -12.09
CA ALA A 71 0.95 8.52 -11.08
C ALA A 71 0.59 9.41 -9.88
N VAL A 72 0.56 8.82 -8.70
CA VAL A 72 0.04 9.46 -7.48
C VAL A 72 0.92 9.14 -6.27
N PHE A 73 0.99 10.10 -5.34
CA PHE A 73 1.39 9.84 -3.97
C PHE A 73 0.18 9.36 -3.18
N LEU A 74 0.17 8.08 -2.83
CA LEU A 74 -0.98 7.42 -2.23
C LEU A 74 -0.60 6.83 -0.86
N PRO A 75 -1.31 7.19 0.23
CA PRO A 75 -1.09 6.58 1.53
C PRO A 75 -1.53 5.11 1.51
N LEU A 76 -0.71 4.24 2.08
CA LEU A 76 -1.01 2.82 2.21
C LEU A 76 -1.85 2.59 3.47
N LEU A 77 -3.16 2.74 3.33
CA LEU A 77 -4.11 2.63 4.42
C LEU A 77 -4.62 1.20 4.61
N ARG A 78 -5.02 0.86 5.85
CA ARG A 78 -5.70 -0.41 6.16
C ARG A 78 -7.10 -0.48 5.57
N PHE A 79 -7.81 0.65 5.52
CA PHE A 79 -9.11 0.83 4.89
C PHE A 79 -9.20 2.29 4.40
N TYR A 80 -10.05 2.54 3.40
CA TYR A 80 -10.28 3.89 2.87
C TYR A 80 -11.58 4.44 3.45
N PRO A 81 -11.56 5.47 4.32
CA PRO A 81 -12.77 5.96 4.98
C PRO A 81 -13.79 6.56 4.02
N GLU A 82 -13.33 7.10 2.88
CA GLU A 82 -14.18 7.69 1.84
C GLU A 82 -14.98 6.62 1.08
N ASN A 83 -14.46 5.39 1.02
CA ASN A 83 -15.13 4.26 0.39
C ASN A 83 -14.71 2.93 1.06
N PRO A 84 -15.41 2.51 2.12
CA PRO A 84 -15.06 1.32 2.91
C PRO A 84 -15.12 0.00 2.14
N GLU A 85 -15.82 -0.04 1.01
CA GLU A 85 -15.91 -1.24 0.16
C GLU A 85 -14.60 -1.53 -0.59
N LEU A 86 -13.67 -0.57 -0.65
CA LEU A 86 -12.40 -0.73 -1.35
C LEU A 86 -11.43 -1.63 -0.60
N ILE A 87 -10.87 -2.61 -1.32
CA ILE A 87 -9.82 -3.48 -0.80
C ILE A 87 -8.51 -2.68 -0.71
N SER A 88 -7.96 -2.58 0.50
CA SER A 88 -6.63 -2.04 0.74
C SER A 88 -5.55 -2.76 -0.09
N LEU A 89 -4.59 -2.01 -0.60
CA LEU A 89 -3.39 -2.57 -1.24
C LEU A 89 -2.56 -3.41 -0.25
N ALA A 90 -2.56 -3.04 1.04
CA ALA A 90 -1.95 -3.85 2.10
C ALA A 90 -2.75 -5.12 2.43
N GLY A 91 -3.98 -5.22 1.94
CA GLY A 91 -4.88 -6.37 2.09
C GLY A 91 -4.74 -7.46 1.03
N LYS A 92 -3.85 -7.31 0.04
CA LYS A 92 -3.67 -8.31 -1.03
C LYS A 92 -3.03 -9.61 -0.50
N VAL A 93 -3.20 -10.70 -1.23
CA VAL A 93 -2.71 -12.03 -0.83
C VAL A 93 -1.19 -12.10 -0.70
N LEU A 94 -0.45 -11.35 -1.52
CA LEU A 94 0.99 -11.18 -1.38
C LEU A 94 1.33 -9.76 -0.95
N PHE A 95 2.35 -9.64 -0.10
CA PHE A 95 2.93 -8.36 0.29
C PHE A 95 4.41 -8.53 0.60
N LYS A 96 5.28 -8.08 -0.30
CA LYS A 96 6.74 -8.25 -0.20
C LYS A 96 7.44 -6.90 -0.26
N LEU A 97 8.53 -6.77 0.48
CA LEU A 97 9.40 -5.60 0.47
C LEU A 97 10.74 -5.94 -0.20
N GLY A 98 11.11 -5.18 -1.22
CA GLY A 98 12.44 -5.19 -1.82
C GLY A 98 13.20 -3.93 -1.41
N TYR A 99 14.44 -4.07 -0.95
CA TYR A 99 15.33 -2.93 -0.69
C TYR A 99 16.29 -2.83 -1.87
N ILE A 100 16.34 -1.67 -2.50
CA ILE A 100 17.25 -1.35 -3.61
C ILE A 100 18.28 -0.36 -3.07
N GLU A 101 19.55 -0.75 -3.06
CA GLU A 101 20.68 0.09 -2.63
C GLU A 101 21.20 0.95 -3.78
#